data_AF-A0A231GTZ5-F1
#
_entry.id   AF-A0A231GTZ5-F1
#
_cell.length_a   1.000
_cell.length_b   1.000
_cell.length_c   1.000
_cell.angle_alpha   90.00
_cell.angle_beta   90.00
_cell.angle_gamma   90.00
#
_symmetry.space_group_name_H-M   'P 1'
#
loop_
_entity.id
_entity.type
_entity.pdbx_description
1 polymer ?
#
loop_
_entity_poly.entity_id
_entity_poly.type
_entity_poly.pdbx_seq_one_letter_code
_entity_poly.pdbx_strand_id
1 'polypeptide(L)'
;MEQWQAKLLARIDQLARTYALVQARGFDGYDGSDTTPEQEWRSHLDALEAERETIEQLAIELGIPAQWVERARTNGVEAAEHSSPTPETAPADTNPSPEAGMPEAASASKQLFIDMAVVDVWHVHRMALLSAARDARLSAGRLGLGADPVADMQFHRNMNLHHQRAAGLSDAAQLSAPEVEALWNSPQVHTARRQAAEQINRWDDLHLEFEWRRYTQPATDPVLPPYIPVDPDTGTPTTHAQARPPDPSELIARAAAALGIDPDRTDRLPIHHATAIDIALPETTARDWDPGPATPPPPTPTRPDLGPEP
;
A
#
# COMPACT_ATOMS: atom_id res chain seq x y z
N MET A 1 7.36 -8.97 19.34
CA MET A 1 7.56 -8.63 17.92
C MET A 1 6.32 -9.12 17.19
N GLU A 2 5.66 -8.25 16.45
CA GLU A 2 4.42 -8.61 15.75
C GLU A 2 4.74 -9.48 14.52
N GLN A 3 3.83 -10.36 14.11
CA GLN A 3 4.09 -11.36 13.07
C GLN A 3 4.44 -10.72 11.71
N TRP A 4 3.88 -9.56 11.39
CA TRP A 4 4.18 -8.83 10.16
C TRP A 4 5.56 -8.16 10.22
N GLN A 5 6.00 -7.69 11.40
CA GLN A 5 7.36 -7.15 11.59
C GLN A 5 8.40 -8.24 11.36
N ALA A 6 8.13 -9.45 11.87
CA ALA A 6 9.00 -10.60 11.63
C ALA A 6 9.05 -10.99 10.14
N LYS A 7 7.93 -10.87 9.41
CA LYS A 7 7.89 -11.12 7.96
C LYS A 7 8.70 -10.08 7.16
N LEU A 8 8.55 -8.79 7.47
CA LEU A 8 9.34 -7.73 6.82
C LEU A 8 10.83 -7.91 7.07
N LEU A 9 11.22 -8.19 8.32
CA LEU A 9 12.62 -8.46 8.66
C LEU A 9 13.15 -9.73 7.98
N ALA A 10 12.35 -10.79 7.89
CA ALA A 10 12.73 -12.00 7.14
C ALA A 10 12.89 -11.73 5.63
N ARG A 11 12.09 -10.83 5.06
CA ARG A 11 12.21 -10.42 3.66
C ARG A 11 13.50 -9.63 3.40
N ILE A 12 13.85 -8.70 4.31
CA ILE A 12 15.11 -7.95 4.25
C ILE A 12 16.31 -8.91 4.33
N ASP A 13 16.28 -9.88 5.24
CA ASP A 13 17.29 -10.95 5.36
C ASP A 13 17.41 -11.77 4.05
N GLN A 14 16.27 -12.19 3.49
CA GLN A 14 16.25 -12.96 2.25
C GLN A 14 16.81 -12.16 1.06
N LEU A 15 16.41 -10.91 0.87
CA LEU A 15 16.90 -10.07 -0.22
C LEU A 15 18.40 -9.78 -0.09
N ALA A 16 18.87 -9.47 1.12
CA ALA A 16 20.29 -9.28 1.39
C ALA A 16 21.11 -10.56 1.10
N ARG A 17 20.58 -11.74 1.45
CA ARG A 17 21.21 -13.04 1.14
C ARG A 17 21.25 -13.30 -0.36
N THR A 18 20.13 -13.12 -1.06
CA THR A 18 20.03 -13.37 -2.51
C THR A 18 20.97 -12.44 -3.28
N TYR A 19 21.00 -11.15 -2.93
CA TYR A 19 21.95 -10.19 -3.50
C TYR A 19 23.40 -10.67 -3.33
N ALA A 20 23.79 -11.05 -2.11
CA ALA A 20 25.15 -11.50 -1.82
C ALA A 20 25.51 -12.80 -2.57
N LEU A 21 24.59 -13.74 -2.70
CA LEU A 21 24.79 -14.97 -3.47
C LEU A 21 24.93 -14.70 -4.98
N VAL A 22 24.08 -13.84 -5.55
CA VAL A 22 24.15 -13.47 -6.98
C VAL A 22 25.41 -12.66 -7.27
N GLN A 23 25.83 -11.80 -6.34
CA GLN A 23 27.09 -11.06 -6.45
C GLN A 23 28.30 -11.99 -6.39
N ALA A 24 28.31 -12.96 -5.48
CA ALA A 24 29.40 -13.94 -5.34
C ALA A 24 29.50 -14.91 -6.53
N ARG A 25 28.36 -15.31 -7.10
CA ARG A 25 28.29 -16.17 -8.28
C ARG A 25 28.76 -15.47 -9.56
N GLY A 26 28.66 -14.14 -9.62
CA GLY A 26 28.98 -13.37 -10.82
C GLY A 26 27.97 -13.61 -11.95
N PHE A 27 28.36 -13.31 -13.18
CA PHE A 27 27.50 -13.42 -14.37
C PHE A 27 27.30 -14.87 -14.88
N ASP A 28 27.85 -15.88 -14.17
CA ASP A 28 27.70 -17.28 -14.52
C ASP A 28 26.25 -17.75 -14.34
N GLY A 29 25.57 -18.06 -15.46
CA GLY A 29 24.18 -18.49 -15.49
C GLY A 29 23.20 -17.48 -16.10
N TYR A 30 23.69 -16.31 -16.54
CA TYR A 30 22.94 -15.39 -17.40
C TYR A 30 23.25 -15.72 -18.86
N ASP A 31 22.23 -15.76 -19.71
CA ASP A 31 22.38 -16.13 -21.12
C ASP A 31 22.60 -14.93 -22.04
N GLY A 32 22.27 -13.71 -21.58
CA GLY A 32 22.39 -12.51 -22.39
C GLY A 32 21.48 -12.52 -23.61
N SER A 33 20.27 -13.07 -23.47
CA SER A 33 19.30 -13.18 -24.57
C SER A 33 18.93 -11.83 -25.20
N ASP A 34 18.81 -10.76 -24.39
CA ASP A 34 18.49 -9.40 -24.84
C ASP A 34 19.66 -8.40 -24.67
N THR A 35 20.68 -8.71 -23.86
CA THR A 35 21.86 -7.86 -23.58
C THR A 35 23.11 -8.71 -23.34
N THR A 36 24.25 -8.13 -22.95
CA THR A 36 25.37 -8.99 -22.50
C THR A 36 25.03 -9.66 -21.16
N PRO A 37 25.46 -10.91 -20.90
CA PRO A 37 25.23 -11.58 -19.60
C PRO A 37 25.67 -10.74 -18.39
N GLU A 38 26.72 -9.94 -18.56
CA GLU A 38 27.21 -9.01 -17.54
C GLU A 38 26.25 -7.83 -17.29
N GLN A 39 25.59 -7.32 -18.33
CA GLN A 39 24.57 -6.27 -18.18
C GLN A 39 23.29 -6.81 -17.56
N GLU A 40 22.86 -8.01 -17.95
CA GLU A 40 21.70 -8.68 -17.37
C GLU A 40 21.91 -8.97 -15.88
N TRP A 41 23.09 -9.49 -15.52
CA TRP A 41 23.51 -9.70 -14.13
C TRP A 41 23.51 -8.39 -13.32
N ARG A 42 24.08 -7.31 -13.87
CA ARG A 42 24.07 -6.00 -13.22
C ARG A 42 22.67 -5.46 -13.00
N SER A 43 21.82 -5.53 -14.03
CA SER A 43 20.42 -5.11 -13.96
C SER A 43 19.66 -5.89 -12.88
N HIS A 44 19.93 -7.20 -12.75
CA HIS A 44 19.33 -8.01 -11.69
C HIS A 44 19.85 -7.63 -10.30
N LEU A 45 21.15 -7.34 -10.14
CA LEU A 45 21.68 -6.82 -8.86
C LEU A 45 21.07 -5.46 -8.49
N ASP A 46 20.95 -4.54 -9.45
CA ASP A 46 20.33 -3.23 -9.25
C ASP A 46 18.85 -3.38 -8.83
N ALA A 47 18.12 -4.32 -9.45
CA ALA A 47 16.74 -4.61 -9.09
C ALA A 47 16.61 -5.17 -7.65
N LEU A 48 17.48 -6.10 -7.26
CA LEU A 48 17.51 -6.66 -5.91
C LEU A 48 17.87 -5.60 -4.85
N GLU A 49 18.78 -4.69 -5.16
CA GLU A 49 19.16 -3.58 -4.28
C GLU A 49 18.03 -2.57 -4.12
N ALA A 50 17.42 -2.13 -5.22
CA ALA A 50 16.28 -1.21 -5.19
C ALA A 50 15.09 -1.81 -4.42
N GLU A 51 14.84 -3.11 -4.57
CA GLU A 51 13.79 -3.81 -3.81
C GLU A 51 14.11 -3.82 -2.31
N ARG A 52 15.36 -4.13 -1.94
CA ARG A 52 15.79 -4.10 -0.54
C ARG A 52 15.62 -2.71 0.07
N GLU A 53 16.12 -1.66 -0.59
CA GLU A 53 16.01 -0.29 -0.09
C GLU A 53 14.56 0.14 0.12
N THR A 54 13.67 -0.22 -0.81
CA THR A 54 12.24 0.06 -0.69
C THR A 54 11.62 -0.60 0.56
N ILE A 55 11.95 -1.87 0.81
CA ILE A 55 11.41 -2.62 1.96
C ILE A 55 12.04 -2.16 3.29
N GLU A 56 13.32 -1.79 3.30
CA GLU A 56 13.99 -1.23 4.47
C GLU A 56 13.38 0.12 4.87
N GLN A 57 13.15 1.00 3.89
CA GLN A 57 12.49 2.29 4.11
C GLN A 57 11.07 2.10 4.64
N LEU A 58 10.30 1.19 4.04
CA LEU A 58 8.96 0.82 4.49
C LEU A 58 8.99 0.29 5.94
N ALA A 59 9.94 -0.58 6.29
CA ALA A 59 10.07 -1.11 7.64
C ALA A 59 10.29 0.02 8.68
N ILE A 60 11.13 1.00 8.36
CA ILE A 60 11.38 2.17 9.22
C ILE A 60 10.12 3.03 9.35
N GLU A 61 9.42 3.29 8.26
CA GLU A 61 8.17 4.07 8.26
C GLU A 61 7.06 3.40 9.06
N LEU A 62 7.00 2.07 9.03
CA LEU A 62 6.11 1.23 9.83
C LEU A 62 6.56 1.09 11.30
N GLY A 63 7.63 1.78 11.70
CA GLY A 63 8.08 1.88 13.09
C GLY A 63 8.96 0.71 13.56
N ILE A 64 9.49 -0.10 12.64
CA ILE A 64 10.53 -1.08 12.99
C ILE A 64 11.83 -0.31 13.30
N PRO A 65 12.46 -0.54 14.46
CA PRO A 65 13.71 0.15 14.80
C PRO A 65 14.80 -0.10 13.75
N ALA A 66 15.50 0.95 13.32
CA ALA A 66 16.53 0.86 12.27
C ALA A 66 17.62 -0.18 12.59
N GLN A 67 17.96 -0.38 13.87
CA GLN A 67 18.93 -1.41 14.29
C GLN A 67 18.46 -2.85 14.02
N TRP A 68 17.15 -3.10 13.92
CA TRP A 68 16.60 -4.42 13.57
C TRP A 68 16.62 -4.66 12.07
N VAL A 69 16.32 -3.61 11.29
CA VAL A 69 16.47 -3.61 9.83
C VAL A 69 17.92 -3.89 9.45
N GLU A 70 18.85 -3.14 10.06
CA GLU A 70 20.29 -3.33 9.87
C GLU A 70 20.77 -4.73 10.27
N ARG A 71 20.24 -5.28 11.37
CA ARG A 71 20.53 -6.64 11.81
C ARG A 71 20.04 -7.68 10.80
N ALA A 72 18.84 -7.51 10.25
CA ALA A 72 18.30 -8.43 9.25
C ALA A 72 19.13 -8.40 7.96
N ARG A 73 19.51 -7.19 7.50
CA ARG A 73 20.41 -6.99 6.36
C ARG A 73 21.76 -7.69 6.57
N THR A 74 22.39 -7.46 7.73
CA THR A 74 23.68 -8.05 8.08
C THR A 74 23.61 -9.57 8.16
N ASN A 75 22.58 -10.13 8.81
CA ASN A 75 22.38 -11.58 8.90
C ASN A 75 22.26 -12.24 7.51
N GLY A 76 21.58 -11.57 6.57
CA GLY A 76 21.41 -12.08 5.21
C GLY A 76 22.74 -12.19 4.46
N VAL A 77 23.55 -11.15 4.53
CA VAL A 77 24.90 -11.11 3.94
C VAL A 77 25.82 -12.16 4.59
N GLU A 78 25.89 -12.20 5.92
CA GLU A 78 26.71 -13.16 6.66
C GLU A 78 26.31 -14.61 6.31
N ALA A 79 25.01 -14.91 6.21
CA ALA A 79 24.55 -16.25 5.84
C ALA A 79 24.96 -16.67 4.42
N ALA A 80 25.07 -15.73 3.48
CA ALA A 80 25.58 -15.99 2.14
C ALA A 80 27.07 -16.32 2.15
N GLU A 81 27.87 -15.61 2.96
CA GLU A 81 29.31 -15.86 3.09
C GLU A 81 29.62 -17.25 3.66
N HIS A 82 28.84 -17.70 4.65
CA HIS A 82 28.97 -19.04 5.24
C HIS A 82 28.44 -20.17 4.35
N SER A 83 27.82 -19.84 3.22
CA SER A 83 27.28 -20.81 2.25
C SER A 83 28.25 -21.13 1.09
N SER A 84 29.51 -20.66 1.14
CA SER A 84 30.51 -20.98 0.11
C SER A 84 30.96 -22.45 0.15
N PRO A 85 31.23 -23.09 -1.00
CA PRO A 85 31.24 -24.54 -1.15
C PRO A 85 32.59 -25.15 -0.75
N THR A 86 32.55 -26.21 0.06
CA THR A 86 33.69 -27.14 0.19
C THR A 86 33.85 -27.91 -1.12
N PRO A 87 35.05 -27.95 -1.75
CA PRO A 87 35.27 -28.76 -2.93
C PRO A 87 35.61 -30.18 -2.51
N GLU A 88 34.66 -31.12 -2.57
CA GLU A 88 35.04 -32.53 -2.76
C GLU A 88 33.90 -33.39 -3.32
N THR A 89 34.16 -33.91 -4.52
CA THR A 89 33.63 -35.13 -5.13
C THR A 89 32.13 -35.24 -5.42
N ALA A 90 31.83 -35.06 -6.71
CA ALA A 90 30.70 -35.72 -7.37
C ALA A 90 30.73 -37.25 -7.18
N PRO A 91 29.59 -37.92 -7.42
CA PRO A 91 29.52 -38.63 -8.70
C PRO A 91 28.30 -38.26 -9.54
N ALA A 92 28.61 -38.11 -10.83
CA ALA A 92 27.79 -38.36 -12.01
C ALA A 92 26.38 -38.94 -11.78
N ASP A 93 25.38 -38.17 -12.17
CA ASP A 93 24.51 -38.46 -13.32
C ASP A 93 23.23 -37.65 -13.14
N THR A 94 23.04 -36.60 -13.94
CA THR A 94 21.86 -36.37 -14.78
C THR A 94 22.16 -35.12 -15.61
N ASN A 95 22.34 -35.28 -16.93
CA ASN A 95 22.27 -34.17 -17.87
C ASN A 95 20.91 -33.45 -17.68
N PRO A 96 20.86 -32.14 -17.40
CA PRO A 96 19.64 -31.40 -17.67
C PRO A 96 19.58 -31.14 -19.17
N SER A 97 18.76 -31.93 -19.87
CA SER A 97 18.22 -31.52 -21.17
C SER A 97 17.55 -30.15 -21.03
N PRO A 98 17.68 -29.24 -22.02
CA PRO A 98 17.10 -27.90 -21.98
C PRO A 98 15.60 -27.92 -22.38
N GLU A 99 14.82 -28.76 -21.71
CA GLU A 99 13.36 -28.84 -21.88
C GLU A 99 12.68 -28.99 -20.51
N ALA A 100 12.80 -27.96 -19.67
CA ALA A 100 11.93 -27.77 -18.51
C ALA A 100 11.75 -26.27 -18.28
N GLY A 101 10.68 -25.72 -18.85
CA GLY A 101 10.30 -24.32 -18.68
C GLY A 101 10.13 -23.95 -17.20
N MET A 102 10.74 -22.83 -16.83
CA MET A 102 10.82 -22.15 -15.54
C MET A 102 9.63 -22.35 -14.56
N PRO A 103 9.74 -23.24 -13.55
CA PRO A 103 8.80 -23.28 -12.43
C PRO A 103 9.22 -22.32 -11.29
N GLU A 104 10.52 -22.02 -11.18
CA GLU A 104 11.09 -21.31 -10.02
C GLU A 104 10.84 -19.79 -10.07
N ALA A 105 10.97 -19.17 -11.26
CA ALA A 105 10.72 -17.75 -11.46
C ALA A 105 9.25 -17.36 -11.26
N ALA A 106 8.31 -18.19 -11.73
CA ALA A 106 6.88 -17.98 -11.53
C ALA A 106 6.48 -18.04 -10.04
N SER A 107 7.15 -18.92 -9.27
CA SER A 107 6.97 -19.02 -7.82
C SER A 107 7.50 -17.78 -7.07
N ALA A 108 8.65 -17.26 -7.48
CA ALA A 108 9.24 -16.06 -6.88
C ALA A 108 8.39 -14.80 -7.11
N SER A 109 7.88 -14.59 -8.34
CA SER A 109 7.00 -13.46 -8.66
C SER A 109 5.66 -13.54 -7.92
N LYS A 110 5.08 -14.74 -7.78
CA LYS A 110 3.88 -14.94 -6.97
C LYS A 110 4.12 -14.54 -5.51
N GLN A 111 5.24 -14.95 -4.93
CA GLN A 111 5.57 -14.62 -3.54
C GLN A 111 5.78 -13.12 -3.35
N LEU A 112 6.41 -12.43 -4.31
CA LEU A 112 6.57 -10.97 -4.29
C LEU A 112 5.21 -10.25 -4.21
N PHE A 113 4.27 -10.63 -5.07
CA PHE A 113 2.93 -10.04 -5.07
C PHE A 113 2.19 -10.29 -3.75
N ILE A 114 2.34 -11.48 -3.17
CA ILE A 114 1.77 -11.80 -1.85
C ILE A 114 2.38 -10.93 -0.76
N ASP A 115 3.70 -10.79 -0.73
CA ASP A 115 4.40 -10.01 0.29
C ASP A 115 3.99 -8.54 0.25
N MET A 116 3.85 -7.96 -0.95
CA MET A 116 3.31 -6.62 -1.13
C MET A 116 1.84 -6.52 -0.73
N ALA A 117 1.00 -7.50 -1.10
CA ALA A 117 -0.41 -7.49 -0.74
C ALA A 117 -0.60 -7.49 0.78
N VAL A 118 0.25 -8.21 1.53
CA VAL A 118 0.24 -8.24 2.99
C VAL A 118 0.44 -6.84 3.59
N VAL A 119 1.29 -6.00 2.99
CA VAL A 119 1.52 -4.62 3.45
C VAL A 119 0.26 -3.77 3.25
N ASP A 120 -0.31 -3.80 2.05
CA ASP A 120 -1.53 -3.04 1.75
C ASP A 120 -2.71 -3.52 2.63
N VAL A 121 -2.86 -4.83 2.83
CA VAL A 121 -3.86 -5.43 3.75
C VAL A 121 -3.69 -4.91 5.18
N TRP A 122 -2.44 -4.80 5.65
CA TRP A 122 -2.16 -4.26 6.99
C TRP A 122 -2.59 -2.80 7.09
N HIS A 123 -2.27 -1.96 6.10
CA HIS A 123 -2.71 -0.57 6.06
C HIS A 123 -4.24 -0.48 6.10
N VAL A 124 -4.95 -1.27 5.30
CA VAL A 124 -6.43 -1.27 5.30
C VAL A 124 -6.98 -1.66 6.67
N HIS A 125 -6.44 -2.70 7.32
CA HIS A 125 -6.89 -3.08 8.67
C HIS A 125 -6.60 -2.01 9.72
N ARG A 126 -5.43 -1.36 9.64
CA ARG A 126 -5.05 -0.26 10.51
C ARG A 126 -5.98 0.94 10.33
N MET A 127 -6.26 1.31 9.09
CA MET A 127 -7.18 2.40 8.75
C MET A 127 -8.61 2.09 9.19
N ALA A 128 -9.08 0.85 9.01
CA ALA A 128 -10.40 0.43 9.50
C ALA A 128 -10.54 0.60 11.02
N LEU A 129 -9.50 0.23 11.79
CA LEU A 129 -9.46 0.43 13.24
C LEU A 129 -9.42 1.91 13.63
N LEU A 130 -8.62 2.72 12.94
CA LEU A 130 -8.54 4.16 13.18
C LEU A 130 -9.87 4.87 12.89
N SER A 131 -10.51 4.57 11.75
CA SER A 131 -11.82 5.10 11.39
C SER A 131 -12.87 4.71 12.43
N ALA A 132 -12.99 3.42 12.77
CA ALA A 132 -13.97 2.97 13.76
C ALA A 132 -13.75 3.63 15.15
N ALA A 133 -12.50 3.72 15.62
CA ALA A 133 -12.19 4.35 16.90
C ALA A 133 -12.48 5.85 16.90
N ARG A 134 -12.14 6.55 15.81
CA ARG A 134 -12.36 7.99 15.67
C ARG A 134 -13.84 8.31 15.62
N ASP A 135 -14.61 7.57 14.81
CA ASP A 135 -16.06 7.75 14.69
C ASP A 135 -16.77 7.57 16.04
N ALA A 136 -16.39 6.54 16.80
CA ALA A 136 -16.95 6.30 18.13
C ALA A 136 -16.60 7.38 19.16
N ARG A 137 -15.47 8.07 19.00
CA ARG A 137 -15.08 9.18 19.89
C ARG A 137 -15.71 10.50 19.46
N LEU A 138 -15.89 10.72 18.16
CA LEU A 138 -16.65 11.84 17.60
C LEU A 138 -18.12 11.77 18.02
N SER A 139 -18.77 10.62 17.87
CA SER A 139 -20.17 10.43 18.28
C SER A 139 -20.38 10.60 19.78
N ALA A 140 -19.38 10.22 20.59
CA ALA A 140 -19.38 10.43 22.04
C ALA A 140 -19.03 11.88 22.45
N GLY A 141 -18.75 12.78 21.50
CA GLY A 141 -18.36 14.16 21.77
C GLY A 141 -16.99 14.30 22.47
N ARG A 142 -16.15 13.27 22.41
CA ARG A 142 -14.84 13.24 23.10
C ARG A 142 -13.71 13.80 22.26
N LEU A 143 -13.83 13.76 20.93
CA LEU A 143 -12.80 14.31 20.06
C LEU A 143 -12.85 15.85 20.06
N GLY A 144 -11.98 16.49 20.87
CA GLY A 144 -11.92 17.94 21.04
C GLY A 144 -11.54 18.75 19.78
N LEU A 145 -11.21 18.06 18.68
CA LEU A 145 -10.80 18.66 17.40
C LEU A 145 -11.94 18.70 16.36
N GLY A 146 -13.09 18.07 16.63
CA GLY A 146 -14.25 18.07 15.73
C GLY A 146 -14.06 17.28 14.43
N ALA A 147 -15.04 17.39 13.53
CA ALA A 147 -15.01 16.74 12.22
C ALA A 147 -14.20 17.58 11.20
N ASP A 148 -13.46 16.92 10.33
CA ASP A 148 -12.67 17.52 9.25
C ASP A 148 -13.03 16.79 7.93
N PRO A 149 -14.06 17.26 7.20
CA PRO A 149 -14.60 16.52 6.06
C PRO A 149 -13.59 16.32 4.91
N VAL A 150 -12.65 17.25 4.73
CA VAL A 150 -11.64 17.16 3.66
C VAL A 150 -10.62 16.07 3.99
N ALA A 151 -10.10 16.08 5.23
CA ALA A 151 -9.21 15.02 5.69
C ALA A 151 -9.90 13.65 5.68
N ASP A 152 -11.19 13.61 6.03
CA ASP A 152 -11.99 12.39 6.05
C ASP A 152 -12.17 11.77 4.66
N MET A 153 -12.48 12.59 3.66
CA MET A 153 -12.51 12.14 2.27
C MET A 153 -11.16 11.61 1.80
N GLN A 154 -10.06 12.31 2.11
CA GLN A 154 -8.73 11.86 1.71
C GLN A 154 -8.34 10.55 2.41
N PHE A 155 -8.70 10.39 3.68
CA PHE A 155 -8.51 9.15 4.42
C PHE A 155 -9.24 7.98 3.75
N HIS A 156 -10.52 8.14 3.42
CA HIS A 156 -11.29 7.09 2.74
C HIS A 156 -10.78 6.80 1.33
N ARG A 157 -10.34 7.83 0.60
CA ARG A 157 -9.68 7.64 -0.71
C ARG A 157 -8.42 6.79 -0.58
N ASN A 158 -7.58 7.06 0.42
CA ASN A 158 -6.37 6.29 0.66
C ASN A 158 -6.67 4.86 1.15
N MET A 159 -7.73 4.66 1.95
CA MET A 159 -8.17 3.33 2.35
C MET A 159 -8.57 2.50 1.12
N ASN A 160 -9.34 3.10 0.22
CA ASN A 160 -9.74 2.47 -1.03
C ASN A 160 -8.53 2.19 -1.93
N LEU A 161 -7.54 3.09 -1.99
CA LEU A 161 -6.31 2.87 -2.74
C LEU A 161 -5.55 1.63 -2.24
N HIS A 162 -5.28 1.51 -0.93
CA HIS A 162 -4.61 0.32 -0.38
C HIS A 162 -5.45 -0.95 -0.58
N HIS A 163 -6.78 -0.85 -0.45
CA HIS A 163 -7.67 -1.99 -0.71
C HIS A 163 -7.59 -2.47 -2.16
N GLN A 164 -7.65 -1.55 -3.12
CA GLN A 164 -7.54 -1.84 -4.55
C GLN A 164 -6.16 -2.40 -4.89
N ARG A 165 -5.09 -1.86 -4.31
CA ARG A 165 -3.73 -2.38 -4.48
C ARG A 165 -3.61 -3.81 -3.98
N ALA A 166 -4.10 -4.10 -2.77
CA ALA A 166 -4.11 -5.45 -2.21
C ALA A 166 -4.90 -6.44 -3.10
N ALA A 167 -6.05 -5.99 -3.64
CA ALA A 167 -6.85 -6.77 -4.57
C ALA A 167 -6.10 -7.06 -5.87
N GLY A 168 -5.52 -6.02 -6.51
CA GLY A 168 -4.75 -6.15 -7.74
C GLY A 168 -3.49 -7.02 -7.58
N LEU A 169 -2.83 -6.96 -6.43
CA LEU A 169 -1.71 -7.84 -6.09
C LEU A 169 -2.14 -9.29 -5.85
N SER A 170 -3.32 -9.50 -5.24
CA SER A 170 -3.91 -10.84 -5.11
C SER A 170 -4.27 -11.44 -6.47
N ASP A 171 -4.76 -10.59 -7.38
CA ASP A 171 -5.07 -10.90 -8.78
C ASP A 171 -3.82 -11.30 -9.57
N ALA A 172 -2.73 -10.53 -9.43
CA ALA A 172 -1.43 -10.83 -10.03
C ALA A 172 -0.81 -12.13 -9.48
N ALA A 173 -1.00 -12.39 -8.18
CA ALA A 173 -0.58 -13.63 -7.52
C ALA A 173 -1.47 -14.85 -7.85
N GLN A 174 -2.59 -14.64 -8.55
CA GLN A 174 -3.60 -15.67 -8.84
C GLN A 174 -4.03 -16.44 -7.58
N LEU A 175 -4.29 -15.71 -6.50
CA LEU A 175 -4.67 -16.33 -5.24
C LEU A 175 -5.97 -17.09 -5.36
N SER A 176 -5.97 -18.32 -4.86
CA SER A 176 -7.17 -19.11 -4.67
C SER A 176 -8.06 -18.51 -3.59
N ALA A 177 -9.35 -18.86 -3.60
CA ALA A 177 -10.30 -18.41 -2.59
C ALA A 177 -9.83 -18.61 -1.12
N PRO A 178 -9.28 -19.77 -0.73
CA PRO A 178 -8.76 -19.95 0.63
C PRO A 178 -7.49 -19.14 0.93
N GLU A 179 -6.64 -18.84 -0.07
CA GLU A 179 -5.48 -17.97 0.11
C GLU A 179 -5.90 -16.51 0.33
N VAL A 180 -6.88 -16.03 -0.43
CA VAL A 180 -7.50 -14.71 -0.19
C VAL A 180 -8.13 -14.67 1.20
N GLU A 181 -8.91 -15.68 1.58
CA GLU A 181 -9.51 -15.72 2.92
C GLU A 181 -8.44 -15.76 4.03
N ALA A 182 -7.36 -16.51 3.86
CA ALA A 182 -6.26 -16.53 4.83
C ALA A 182 -5.55 -15.17 4.94
N LEU A 183 -5.38 -14.46 3.82
CA LEU A 183 -4.75 -13.14 3.77
C LEU A 183 -5.53 -12.11 4.60
N TRP A 184 -6.86 -12.11 4.51
CA TRP A 184 -7.72 -11.10 5.14
C TRP A 184 -8.31 -11.53 6.51
N ASN A 185 -8.50 -12.84 6.72
CA ASN A 185 -9.33 -13.40 7.80
C ASN A 185 -8.72 -14.63 8.49
N SER A 186 -7.43 -14.89 8.34
CA SER A 186 -6.82 -15.96 9.13
C SER A 186 -6.95 -15.70 10.65
N PRO A 187 -6.93 -16.76 11.49
CA PRO A 187 -6.92 -16.62 12.95
C PRO A 187 -5.82 -15.68 13.47
N GLN A 188 -4.69 -15.62 12.76
CA GLN A 188 -3.58 -14.71 13.04
C GLN A 188 -3.98 -13.25 12.80
N VAL A 189 -4.64 -12.95 11.67
CA VAL A 189 -5.15 -11.61 11.36
C VAL A 189 -6.22 -11.18 12.37
N HIS A 190 -7.12 -12.09 12.78
CA HIS A 190 -8.08 -11.83 13.85
C HIS A 190 -7.39 -11.48 15.18
N THR A 191 -6.33 -12.22 15.53
CA THR A 191 -5.55 -11.97 16.75
C THR A 191 -4.83 -10.63 16.69
N ALA A 192 -4.18 -10.33 15.57
CA ALA A 192 -3.48 -9.06 15.35
C ALA A 192 -4.45 -7.86 15.43
N ARG A 193 -5.64 -7.98 14.81
CA ARG A 193 -6.69 -6.95 14.88
C ARG A 193 -7.15 -6.69 16.32
N ARG A 194 -7.33 -7.75 17.11
CA ARG A 194 -7.67 -7.63 18.54
C ARG A 194 -6.58 -6.93 19.35
N GLN A 195 -5.32 -7.33 19.16
CA GLN A 195 -4.18 -6.71 19.85
C GLN A 195 -4.04 -5.22 19.49
N ALA A 196 -4.19 -4.88 18.20
CA ALA A 196 -4.18 -3.49 17.74
C ALA A 196 -5.37 -2.69 18.33
N ALA A 197 -6.56 -3.29 18.42
CA ALA A 197 -7.70 -2.67 19.07
C ALA A 197 -7.45 -2.39 20.57
N GLU A 198 -6.86 -3.34 21.30
CA GLU A 198 -6.45 -3.16 22.70
C GLU A 198 -5.39 -2.05 22.88
N GLN A 199 -4.52 -1.85 21.88
CA GLN A 199 -3.58 -0.73 21.86
C GLN A 199 -4.29 0.60 21.61
N ILE A 200 -5.14 0.69 20.59
CA ILE A 200 -5.89 1.90 20.23
C ILE A 200 -6.80 2.37 21.38
N ASN A 201 -7.42 1.43 22.10
CA ASN A 201 -8.25 1.74 23.26
C ASN A 201 -7.48 2.40 24.41
N ARG A 202 -6.14 2.31 24.44
CA ARG A 202 -5.29 2.98 25.43
C ARG A 202 -4.79 4.36 24.98
N TRP A 203 -5.01 4.74 23.72
CA TRP A 203 -4.58 6.03 23.22
C TRP A 203 -5.51 7.15 23.64
N ASP A 204 -4.93 8.29 23.97
CA ASP A 204 -5.66 9.55 24.07
C ASP A 204 -6.16 10.02 22.69
N ASP A 205 -6.95 11.09 22.69
CA ASP A 205 -7.59 11.60 21.48
C ASP A 205 -6.60 12.29 20.54
N LEU A 206 -5.53 12.89 21.09
CA LEU A 206 -4.51 13.55 20.29
C LEU A 206 -3.67 12.52 19.53
N HIS A 207 -3.27 11.43 20.17
CA HIS A 207 -2.51 10.35 19.57
C HIS A 207 -3.34 9.61 18.51
N LEU A 208 -4.62 9.37 18.78
CA LEU A 208 -5.52 8.78 17.79
C LEU A 208 -5.64 9.68 16.56
N GLU A 209 -5.90 10.98 16.75
CA GLU A 209 -6.04 11.92 15.65
C GLU A 209 -4.72 12.07 14.87
N PHE A 210 -3.58 12.12 15.55
CA PHE A 210 -2.27 12.16 14.91
C PHE A 210 -2.06 10.96 14.00
N GLU A 211 -2.29 9.74 14.50
CA GLU A 211 -2.13 8.52 13.73
C GLU A 211 -3.15 8.42 12.57
N TRP A 212 -4.37 8.91 12.77
CA TRP A 212 -5.36 8.99 11.70
C TRP A 212 -4.94 9.98 10.60
N ARG A 213 -4.42 11.16 10.96
CA ARG A 213 -3.96 12.19 10.01
C ARG A 213 -2.75 11.76 9.18
N ARG A 214 -1.95 10.78 9.64
CA ARG A 214 -0.88 10.21 8.80
C ARG A 214 -1.42 9.62 7.51
N TYR A 215 -2.64 9.09 7.54
CA TYR A 215 -3.31 8.53 6.38
C TYR A 215 -4.16 9.53 5.58
N THR A 216 -4.14 10.82 5.93
CA THR A 216 -4.85 11.87 5.17
C THR A 216 -3.92 12.59 4.21
N GLN A 217 -2.65 12.18 4.11
CA GLN A 217 -1.73 12.75 3.13
C GLN A 217 -2.06 12.20 1.73
N PRO A 218 -2.05 13.02 0.66
CA PRO A 218 -2.27 12.53 -0.68
C PRO A 218 -1.25 11.44 -1.04
N ALA A 219 -1.74 10.24 -1.36
CA ALA A 219 -0.89 9.18 -1.90
C ALA A 219 -0.60 9.44 -3.38
N THR A 220 0.66 9.32 -3.79
CA THR A 220 1.09 9.43 -5.20
C THR A 220 1.23 8.07 -5.87
N ASP A 221 1.09 6.99 -5.10
CA ASP A 221 1.31 5.64 -5.59
C ASP A 221 0.19 5.20 -6.54
N PRO A 222 0.54 4.49 -7.63
CA PRO A 222 -0.47 3.96 -8.54
C PRO A 222 -1.30 2.86 -7.86
N VAL A 223 -2.56 2.73 -8.27
CA VAL A 223 -3.50 1.68 -7.80
C VAL A 223 -2.99 0.28 -8.12
N LEU A 224 -2.28 0.13 -9.22
CA LEU A 224 -1.65 -1.12 -9.59
C LEU A 224 -0.17 -0.84 -9.92
N PRO A 225 0.78 -1.56 -9.30
CA PRO A 225 2.17 -1.45 -9.69
C PRO A 225 2.38 -1.68 -11.19
N PRO A 226 3.27 -0.91 -11.85
CA PRO A 226 3.36 -0.85 -13.32
C PRO A 226 3.82 -2.15 -13.99
N TYR A 227 4.37 -3.09 -13.21
CA TYR A 227 4.83 -4.40 -13.66
C TYR A 227 3.75 -5.49 -13.62
N ILE A 228 2.53 -5.18 -13.15
CA ILE A 228 1.42 -6.12 -13.23
C ILE A 228 0.80 -6.02 -14.63
N PRO A 229 0.73 -7.12 -15.40
CA PRO A 229 0.11 -7.10 -16.71
C PRO A 229 -1.36 -6.69 -16.62
N VAL A 230 -1.71 -5.62 -17.33
CA VAL A 230 -3.09 -5.15 -17.48
C VAL A 230 -3.55 -5.28 -18.93
N ASP A 231 -4.84 -5.54 -19.10
CA ASP A 231 -5.49 -5.43 -20.39
C ASP A 231 -5.43 -3.95 -20.84
N PRO A 232 -4.91 -3.66 -22.04
CA PRO A 232 -4.74 -2.28 -22.52
C PRO A 232 -6.07 -1.55 -22.79
N ASP A 233 -7.18 -2.28 -23.01
CA ASP A 233 -8.48 -1.71 -23.30
C ASP A 233 -9.28 -1.42 -22.01
N THR A 234 -9.11 -2.23 -20.96
CA THR A 234 -9.88 -2.10 -19.71
C THR A 234 -9.05 -1.56 -18.53
N GLY A 235 -7.72 -1.60 -18.61
CA GLY A 235 -6.82 -1.24 -17.52
C GLY A 235 -6.87 -2.20 -16.32
N THR A 236 -7.58 -3.33 -16.44
CA THR A 236 -7.70 -4.33 -15.37
C THR A 236 -6.59 -5.38 -15.47
N PRO A 237 -6.15 -5.98 -14.35
CA PRO A 237 -5.23 -7.12 -14.39
C PRO A 237 -5.73 -8.20 -15.36
N THR A 238 -4.84 -8.78 -16.16
CA THR A 238 -5.21 -9.90 -17.08
C THR A 238 -5.41 -11.22 -16.35
N THR A 239 -4.98 -11.28 -15.08
CA THR A 239 -5.16 -12.42 -14.18
C THR A 239 -6.00 -12.00 -12.99
N HIS A 240 -6.82 -12.92 -12.48
CA HIS A 240 -7.72 -12.63 -11.37
C HIS A 240 -7.60 -13.67 -10.26
N ALA A 241 -7.73 -13.21 -9.02
CA ALA A 241 -7.91 -14.07 -7.86
C ALA A 241 -9.27 -14.76 -7.95
N GLN A 242 -9.38 -15.92 -7.32
CA GLN A 242 -10.62 -16.71 -7.35
C GLN A 242 -11.68 -16.21 -6.35
N ALA A 243 -11.34 -15.24 -5.50
CA ALA A 243 -12.26 -14.62 -4.55
C ALA A 243 -11.96 -13.12 -4.42
N ARG A 244 -13.01 -12.36 -4.13
CA ARG A 244 -12.93 -10.92 -3.88
C ARG A 244 -12.55 -10.66 -2.42
N PRO A 245 -11.62 -9.73 -2.15
CA PRO A 245 -11.37 -9.23 -0.79
C PRO A 245 -12.63 -8.66 -0.11
N PRO A 246 -12.72 -8.71 1.24
CA PRO A 246 -13.78 -8.03 1.98
C PRO A 246 -13.81 -6.53 1.67
N ASP A 247 -15.00 -5.94 1.59
CA ASP A 247 -15.13 -4.51 1.31
C ASP A 247 -14.64 -3.66 2.51
N PRO A 248 -14.08 -2.45 2.28
CA PRO A 248 -13.61 -1.57 3.35
C PRO A 248 -14.64 -1.30 4.46
N SER A 249 -15.92 -1.19 4.11
CA SER A 249 -17.02 -1.00 5.06
C SER A 249 -17.21 -2.20 5.99
N GLU A 250 -17.06 -3.42 5.47
CA GLU A 250 -17.09 -4.64 6.26
C GLU A 250 -15.89 -4.71 7.21
N LEU A 251 -14.71 -4.30 6.73
CA LEU A 251 -13.50 -4.23 7.55
C LEU A 251 -13.65 -3.21 8.70
N ILE A 252 -14.27 -2.05 8.46
CA ILE A 252 -14.60 -1.07 9.51
C ILE A 252 -15.58 -1.67 10.52
N ALA A 253 -16.60 -2.41 10.07
CA ALA A 253 -17.53 -3.08 10.98
C ALA A 253 -16.83 -4.13 11.86
N ARG A 254 -15.95 -4.95 11.27
CA ARG A 254 -15.13 -5.93 12.00
C ARG A 254 -14.17 -5.25 12.98
N ALA A 255 -13.62 -4.10 12.61
CA ALA A 255 -12.75 -3.29 13.46
C ALA A 255 -13.51 -2.68 14.64
N ALA A 256 -14.72 -2.17 14.42
CA ALA A 256 -15.61 -1.66 15.47
C ALA A 256 -15.95 -2.75 16.49
N ALA A 257 -16.28 -3.96 16.02
CA ALA A 257 -16.51 -5.12 16.89
C ALA A 257 -15.27 -5.47 17.73
N ALA A 258 -14.08 -5.44 17.13
CA ALA A 258 -12.82 -5.70 17.84
C ALA A 258 -12.50 -4.64 18.92
N LEU A 259 -12.90 -3.39 18.69
CA LEU A 259 -12.76 -2.30 19.65
C LEU A 259 -13.80 -2.36 20.79
N GLY A 260 -14.80 -3.25 20.70
CA GLY A 260 -15.91 -3.33 21.64
C GLY A 260 -16.90 -2.16 21.48
N ILE A 261 -16.96 -1.56 20.30
CA ILE A 261 -17.88 -0.46 20.00
C ILE A 261 -19.27 -1.04 19.74
N ASP A 262 -20.24 -0.56 20.52
CA ASP A 262 -21.65 -0.93 20.37
C ASP A 262 -22.25 -0.20 19.15
N PRO A 263 -22.74 -0.93 18.13
CA PRO A 263 -23.36 -0.31 16.96
C PRO A 263 -24.62 0.48 17.30
N ASP A 264 -25.36 0.11 18.35
CA ASP A 264 -26.62 0.77 18.73
C ASP A 264 -26.39 2.08 19.51
N ARG A 265 -25.16 2.31 19.98
CA ARG A 265 -24.76 3.50 20.73
C ARG A 265 -24.05 4.55 19.88
N THR A 266 -23.71 4.18 18.64
CA THR A 266 -22.93 5.01 17.73
C THR A 266 -23.89 5.51 16.66
N ASP A 267 -24.40 6.74 16.81
CA ASP A 267 -25.02 7.48 15.69
C ASP A 267 -23.93 7.70 14.64
N ARG A 268 -23.72 6.71 13.77
CA ARG A 268 -22.88 6.86 12.58
C ARG A 268 -23.53 7.95 11.76
N LEU A 269 -22.92 9.13 11.73
CA LEU A 269 -23.18 10.07 10.65
C LEU A 269 -22.86 9.32 9.36
N PRO A 270 -23.83 9.12 8.45
CA PRO A 270 -23.57 8.38 7.24
C PRO A 270 -22.51 9.13 6.44
N ILE A 271 -21.33 8.53 6.28
CA ILE A 271 -20.29 9.02 5.40
C ILE A 271 -20.76 8.76 3.95
N HIS A 272 -21.61 9.66 3.45
CA HIS A 272 -22.07 9.71 2.05
C HIS A 272 -21.55 10.96 1.32
N HIS A 273 -20.33 11.40 1.63
CA HIS A 273 -19.78 12.64 1.06
C HIS A 273 -18.84 12.40 -0.14
N ALA A 274 -18.19 11.23 -0.24
CA ALA A 274 -17.37 10.89 -1.40
C ALA A 274 -18.22 10.82 -2.69
N THR A 275 -19.43 10.27 -2.62
CA THR A 275 -20.36 10.22 -3.76
C THR A 275 -20.90 11.60 -4.13
N ALA A 276 -21.01 12.54 -3.19
CA ALA A 276 -21.59 13.86 -3.46
C ALA A 276 -20.64 14.79 -4.23
N ILE A 277 -19.32 14.65 -4.03
CA ILE A 277 -18.32 15.49 -4.72
C ILE A 277 -17.94 14.91 -6.08
N ASP A 278 -17.85 13.59 -6.22
CA ASP A 278 -17.63 12.94 -7.52
C ASP A 278 -18.85 13.06 -8.45
N ILE A 279 -20.07 13.23 -7.91
CA ILE A 279 -21.26 13.62 -8.71
C ILE A 279 -21.24 15.12 -9.08
N ALA A 280 -20.63 15.98 -8.26
CA ALA A 280 -20.61 17.43 -8.48
C ALA A 280 -19.53 17.89 -9.49
N LEU A 281 -18.54 17.04 -9.79
CA LEU A 281 -17.47 17.32 -10.74
C LEU A 281 -17.51 16.32 -11.90
N PRO A 282 -18.06 16.68 -13.07
CA PRO A 282 -17.97 15.82 -14.25
C PRO A 282 -16.50 15.62 -14.65
N GLU A 283 -16.13 14.39 -15.04
CA GLU A 283 -14.77 14.01 -15.50
C GLU A 283 -14.31 14.72 -16.80
N THR A 284 -15.11 15.63 -17.34
CA THR A 284 -14.82 16.32 -18.58
C THR A 284 -14.00 17.57 -18.30
N THR A 285 -12.69 17.52 -18.51
CA THR A 285 -11.83 18.69 -18.78
C THR A 285 -12.15 19.33 -20.12
N ALA A 286 -13.43 19.64 -20.36
CA ALA A 286 -13.87 20.60 -21.35
C ALA A 286 -14.44 21.79 -20.57
N ARG A 287 -13.55 22.64 -20.04
CA ARG A 287 -13.96 23.99 -19.67
C ARG A 287 -14.25 24.72 -20.97
N ASP A 288 -15.48 24.62 -21.46
CA ASP A 288 -16.02 25.66 -22.30
C ASP A 288 -16.28 26.85 -21.37
N TRP A 289 -15.31 27.75 -21.33
CA TRP A 289 -15.45 28.99 -20.59
C TRP A 289 -16.40 29.87 -21.40
N ASP A 290 -17.68 29.83 -21.06
CA ASP A 290 -18.66 30.78 -21.58
C ASP A 290 -18.48 32.10 -20.83
N PRO A 291 -17.97 33.18 -21.46
CA PRO A 291 -17.92 34.47 -20.81
C PRO A 291 -19.36 34.95 -20.63
N GLY A 292 -19.84 34.89 -19.38
CA GLY A 292 -21.13 35.46 -18.99
C GLY A 292 -21.30 36.90 -19.50
N PRO A 293 -22.55 37.37 -19.67
CA PRO A 293 -22.88 38.56 -20.44
C PRO A 293 -22.10 39.78 -19.93
N ALA A 294 -21.50 40.50 -20.89
CA ALA A 294 -20.64 41.66 -20.66
C ALA A 294 -21.26 42.63 -19.64
N THR A 295 -20.48 42.97 -18.63
CA THR A 295 -20.82 43.99 -17.63
C THR A 295 -21.13 45.32 -18.34
N PRO A 296 -22.25 46.01 -18.05
CA PRO A 296 -22.51 47.31 -18.63
C PRO A 296 -21.42 48.31 -18.20
N PRO A 297 -21.01 49.23 -19.08
CA PRO A 297 -19.92 50.16 -18.80
C PRO A 297 -20.25 51.06 -17.60
N PRO A 298 -19.23 51.47 -16.82
CA PRO A 298 -19.43 52.32 -15.66
C PRO A 298 -20.01 53.68 -16.08
N PRO A 299 -20.86 54.30 -15.24
CA PRO A 299 -21.40 55.63 -15.51
C PRO A 299 -20.26 56.66 -15.59
N THR A 300 -20.28 57.47 -16.65
CA THR A 300 -19.36 58.60 -16.83
C THR A 300 -19.41 59.56 -15.64
N PRO A 301 -18.26 60.05 -15.15
CA PRO A 301 -18.23 60.99 -14.03
C PRO A 301 -18.86 62.32 -14.44
N THR A 302 -19.97 62.66 -13.81
CA THR A 302 -20.60 63.98 -13.91
C THR A 302 -19.62 65.02 -13.36
N ARG A 303 -19.24 65.99 -14.21
CA ARG A 303 -18.37 67.13 -13.88
C ARG A 303 -18.94 67.88 -12.66
N PRO A 304 -18.11 68.33 -11.70
CA PRO A 304 -18.60 69.16 -10.61
C PRO A 304 -19.02 70.52 -11.15
N ASP A 305 -20.21 70.95 -10.73
CA ASP A 305 -20.77 72.28 -10.93
C ASP A 305 -19.83 73.31 -10.27
N LEU A 306 -19.14 74.11 -11.10
CA LEU A 306 -18.39 75.27 -10.63
C LEU A 306 -19.38 76.41 -10.53
N GLY A 307 -19.82 76.70 -9.30
CA GLY A 307 -20.63 77.87 -8.98
C GLY A 307 -19.96 79.17 -9.46
N PRO A 308 -20.75 80.25 -9.64
CA PRO A 308 -20.27 81.45 -10.29
C PRO A 308 -19.48 82.31 -9.30
N GLU A 309 -18.34 82.85 -9.73
CA GLU A 309 -17.66 83.98 -9.11
C GLU A 309 -17.12 84.91 -10.21
N PRO A 310 -16.83 86.18 -9.90
CA PRO A 310 -17.72 87.34 -9.77
C PRO A 310 -17.88 88.16 -11.08
#